data_AF-A0A2R6KYF7-F1
#
_entry.id   AF-A0A2R6KYF7-F1
#
_cell.length_a   1.000
_cell.length_b   1.000
_cell.length_c   1.000
_cell.angle_alpha   90.00
_cell.angle_beta   90.00
_cell.angle_gamma   90.00
#
_symmetry.space_group_name_H-M   'P 1'
#
loop_
_entity.id
_entity.type
_entity.pdbx_description
1 polymer ?
#
loop_
_entity_poly.entity_id
_entity_poly.type
_entity_poly.pdbx_seq_one_letter_code
_entity_poly.pdbx_strand_id
1 'polypeptide(L)' 'MDLAAATWPDADTVETDLAVLPVGSTEQHGPHAPLGTDALTAESV' A
#
# COMPACT_ATOMS: atom_id res chain seq x y z
N MET A 1 3.59 10.68 -1.21
CA MET A 1 2.96 10.44 -2.52
C MET A 1 2.36 9.05 -2.47
N ASP A 2 1.11 8.87 -2.89
CA ASP A 2 0.53 7.54 -3.12
C ASP A 2 0.89 7.12 -4.55
N LEU A 3 1.82 6.17 -4.69
CA LEU A 3 2.32 5.72 -5.98
C LEU A 3 1.28 4.94 -6.79
N ALA A 4 0.30 4.29 -6.14
CA ALA A 4 -0.74 3.53 -6.84
C ALA A 4 -1.72 4.45 -7.60
N ALA A 5 -1.89 5.68 -7.12
CA ALA A 5 -2.73 6.71 -7.74
C ALA A 5 -1.94 7.71 -8.62
N ALA A 6 -0.61 7.63 -8.66
CA ALA A 6 0.25 8.56 -9.40
C ALA A 6 0.54 8.09 -10.83
N THR A 7 0.83 9.03 -11.73
CA THR A 7 1.41 8.71 -13.03
C THR A 7 2.94 8.66 -12.95
N TRP A 8 3.58 7.92 -13.85
CA TRP A 8 5.04 7.81 -13.83
C TRP A 8 5.79 9.16 -13.98
N PRO A 9 5.32 10.15 -14.78
CA PRO A 9 5.98 11.46 -14.83
C PRO A 9 5.86 12.21 -13.50
N ASP A 10 4.75 12.07 -12.77
CA ASP A 10 4.61 12.70 -11.45
C ASP A 10 5.64 12.12 -10.48
N ALA A 11 5.81 10.79 -10.48
CA ALA A 11 6.79 10.11 -9.64
C ALA A 11 8.24 10.48 -9.98
N ASP A 12 8.57 10.68 -11.26
CA ASP A 12 9.90 11.08 -11.74
C ASP A 12 10.34 12.47 -11.22
N THR A 13 9.37 13.33 -10.88
CA THR A 13 9.68 14.68 -10.33
C THR A 13 9.95 14.71 -8.84
N VAL A 14 9.81 13.58 -8.13
CA VAL A 14 10.01 13.54 -6.68
C VAL A 14 11.49 13.43 -6.35
N GLU A 15 12.03 14.45 -5.69
CA GLU A 15 13.43 14.46 -5.23
C GLU A 15 13.58 13.71 -3.90
N THR A 16 13.44 12.37 -3.95
CA THR A 16 13.70 11.50 -2.81
C THR A 16 14.22 10.14 -3.27
N ASP A 17 15.12 9.55 -2.48
CA ASP A 17 15.62 8.18 -2.67
C ASP A 17 14.86 7.14 -1.81
N LEU A 18 13.82 7.58 -1.08
CA LEU A 18 13.07 6.74 -0.14
C LEU A 18 11.70 6.36 -0.71
N ALA A 19 11.44 5.06 -0.77
CA ALA A 19 10.11 4.51 -0.99
C ALA A 19 9.68 3.61 0.17
N VAL A 20 8.38 3.62 0.48
CA VAL A 20 7.77 2.69 1.42
C VAL A 20 6.93 1.70 0.62
N LEU A 21 7.09 0.42 0.92
CA LEU A 21 6.29 -0.65 0.34
C LEU A 21 5.40 -1.24 1.44
N PRO A 22 4.10 -0.92 1.46
CA PRO A 22 3.15 -1.63 2.29
C PRO A 22 3.15 -3.13 1.94
N VAL A 23 3.32 -3.99 2.94
CA VAL A 23 3.30 -5.44 2.77
C VAL A 23 2.25 -6.03 3.71
N GLY A 24 1.41 -6.90 3.17
CA GLY A 24 0.41 -7.64 3.92
C GLY A 24 0.21 -9.06 3.36
N SER A 25 -0.93 -9.65 3.68
CA SER A 25 -1.31 -11.02 3.33
C SER A 25 -2.69 -11.06 2.64
N THR A 26 -3.00 -12.21 2.02
CA THR A 26 -4.36 -12.60 1.63
C THR A 26 -4.71 -13.86 2.41
N GLU A 27 -5.36 -13.70 3.56
CA GLU A 27 -5.61 -14.78 4.50
C GLU A 27 -6.92 -14.65 5.25
N GLN A 28 -7.38 -15.73 5.89
CA GLN A 28 -8.61 -15.69 6.66
C GLN A 28 -8.41 -14.89 7.96
N HIS A 29 -9.32 -13.97 8.25
CA HIS A 29 -9.36 -13.21 9.51
C HIS A 29 -10.67 -13.47 10.27
N GLY A 30 -11.16 -14.71 10.24
CA GLY A 30 -12.46 -15.07 10.80
C GLY A 30 -13.65 -14.61 9.94
N PRO A 31 -14.89 -14.81 10.42
CA PRO A 31 -16.09 -14.73 9.57
C PRO A 31 -16.53 -13.31 9.22
N HIS A 32 -15.93 -12.28 9.80
CA HIS A 32 -16.41 -10.91 9.75
C HIS A 32 -15.40 -9.92 9.14
N ALA A 33 -14.14 -10.32 9.00
CA ALA A 33 -13.08 -9.46 8.50
C ALA A 33 -12.68 -9.82 7.06
N PRO A 34 -12.25 -8.84 6.24
CA PRO A 34 -11.79 -9.09 4.88
C PRO A 34 -10.54 -9.96 4.83
N LEU A 35 -10.34 -10.66 3.70
CA LEU A 35 -9.14 -11.46 3.48
C LEU A 35 -7.84 -10.63 3.39
N GLY A 36 -7.96 -9.35 3.03
CA GLY A 36 -6.83 -8.44 2.89
C GLY A 36 -6.63 -7.55 4.12
N THR A 37 -7.06 -7.97 5.32
CA THR A 37 -6.98 -7.13 6.52
C THR A 37 -5.56 -6.62 6.77
N ASP A 38 -4.56 -7.47 6.62
CA ASP A 38 -3.15 -7.08 6.75
C ASP A 38 -2.72 -6.05 5.70
N ALA A 39 -3.12 -6.23 4.44
CA ALA A 39 -2.79 -5.30 3.35
C ALA A 39 -3.46 -3.93 3.56
N LEU A 40 -4.74 -3.91 3.94
CA LEU A 40 -5.49 -2.69 4.23
C LEU A 40 -4.92 -1.95 5.45
N THR A 41 -4.46 -2.70 6.46
CA THR A 41 -3.83 -2.11 7.64
C THR A 41 -2.48 -1.51 7.26
N ALA A 42 -1.66 -2.24 6.50
CA ALA A 42 -0.36 -1.76 6.03
C ALA A 42 -0.47 -0.51 5.14
N GLU A 43 -1.53 -0.38 4.34
CA GLU A 43 -1.82 0.81 3.52
C GLU A 43 -2.24 2.03 4.35
N SER A 44 -2.81 1.82 5.54
CA SER A 44 -3.35 2.90 6.39
C SER A 44 -2.34 3.59 7.32
N VAL A 45 -1.12 3.04 7.43
CA VAL A 45 -0.03 3.52 8.31
C VAL A 45 0.88 4.47 7.54
#